data_AF-A0A1Q3ZMN5-F1
#
_entry.id   AF-A0A1Q3ZMN5-F1
#
_cell.length_a   1.000
_cell.length_b   1.000
_cell.length_c   1.000
_cell.angle_alpha   90.00
_cell.angle_beta   90.00
_cell.angle_gamma   90.00
#
_symmetry.space_group_name_H-M   'P 1'
#
loop_
_entity.id
_entity.type
_entity.pdbx_description
1 polymer ?
#
loop_
_entity_poly.entity_id
_entity_poly.type
_entity_poly.pdbx_seq_one_letter_code
_entity_poly.pdbx_strand_id
1 'polypeptide(L)'
;MNEDEFIEFTAEELEAIREGIIEEVFEIRQFAIQKVPVLKMFQKRIERLEELLEMQRDLFPGEVVPCSVLPVLVPYDHLSLADLFNAYYINKNTLKQRLFATFSIEELSLLLKEMCENEKTFANLFDFLEIDEQLIVSKEPDPMDIHEAIKEASDKKIHTLADVKNNTNKLPFTLLKEMKRLLLLSKKY
;
A
#
# COMPACT_ATOMS: atom_id res chain seq x y z
N MET A 1 40.89 -20.91 17.80
CA MET A 1 40.17 -21.61 16.72
C MET A 1 38.82 -21.91 17.32
N ASN A 2 37.84 -21.04 17.06
CA ASN A 2 36.50 -21.28 17.56
C ASN A 2 35.86 -22.27 16.59
N GLU A 3 35.50 -23.43 17.11
CA GLU A 3 34.69 -24.41 16.40
C GLU A 3 33.33 -23.74 16.19
N ASP A 4 33.04 -23.35 14.94
CA ASP A 4 31.69 -22.98 14.55
C ASP A 4 30.81 -24.21 14.80
N GLU A 5 29.99 -24.12 15.83
CA GLU A 5 29.02 -25.13 16.22
C GLU A 5 27.95 -25.17 15.12
N PHE A 6 28.11 -26.08 14.15
CA PHE A 6 27.12 -26.31 13.11
C PHE A 6 25.85 -26.83 13.79
N ILE A 7 24.86 -25.96 13.93
CA ILE A 7 23.50 -26.35 14.35
C ILE A 7 22.93 -27.18 13.22
N GLU A 8 22.90 -28.50 13.39
CA GLU A 8 22.33 -29.43 12.43
C GLU A 8 20.84 -29.60 12.77
N PHE A 9 19.95 -29.09 11.91
CA PHE A 9 18.51 -29.27 12.07
C PHE A 9 18.09 -30.67 11.63
N THR A 10 17.20 -31.30 12.39
CA THR A 10 16.51 -32.53 11.98
C THR A 10 15.51 -32.25 10.86
N ALA A 11 15.12 -33.30 10.12
CA ALA A 11 14.11 -33.16 9.07
C ALA A 11 12.75 -32.68 9.59
N GLU A 12 12.37 -33.10 10.81
CA GLU A 12 11.13 -32.66 11.46
C GLU A 12 11.19 -31.16 11.82
N GLU A 13 12.33 -30.68 12.31
CA GLU A 13 12.53 -29.25 12.60
C GLU A 13 12.51 -28.39 11.34
N LEU A 14 13.13 -28.84 10.25
CA LEU A 14 13.10 -28.14 8.96
C LEU A 14 11.68 -28.03 8.42
N GLU A 15 10.86 -29.08 8.53
CA GLU A 15 9.47 -29.02 8.07
C GLU A 15 8.63 -28.06 8.94
N ALA A 16 8.81 -28.08 10.26
CA ALA A 16 8.15 -27.14 11.15
C ALA A 16 8.52 -25.67 10.85
N ILE A 17 9.79 -25.40 10.54
CA ILE A 17 10.25 -24.06 10.14
C ILE A 17 9.58 -23.64 8.82
N ARG A 18 9.56 -24.54 7.82
CA ARG A 18 8.92 -24.31 6.53
C ARG A 18 7.44 -23.96 6.68
N GLU A 19 6.69 -24.73 7.47
CA GLU A 19 5.28 -24.45 7.74
C GLU A 19 5.10 -23.09 8.42
N GLY A 20 5.94 -22.78 9.41
CA GLY A 20 5.92 -21.47 10.09
C GLY A 20 6.15 -20.29 9.15
N ILE A 21 7.09 -20.41 8.19
CA ILE A 21 7.33 -19.38 7.16
C ILE A 21 6.06 -19.19 6.30
N ILE A 22 5.44 -20.28 5.86
CA ILE A 22 4.24 -20.24 5.01
C ILE A 22 3.08 -19.56 5.73
N GLU A 23 2.84 -19.92 7.00
CA GLU A 23 1.79 -19.34 7.83
C GLU A 23 2.02 -17.85 8.05
N GLU A 24 3.23 -17.44 8.41
CA GLU A 24 3.54 -16.04 8.69
C GLU A 24 3.43 -15.16 7.42
N VAL A 25 3.91 -15.65 6.27
CA VAL A 25 3.73 -14.98 4.98
C VAL A 25 2.24 -14.82 4.65
N PHE A 26 1.42 -15.84 4.92
CA PHE A 26 -0.02 -15.77 4.73
C PHE A 26 -0.68 -14.73 5.65
N GLU A 27 -0.31 -14.68 6.93
CA GLU A 27 -0.83 -13.69 7.88
C GLU A 27 -0.48 -12.25 7.47
N ILE A 28 0.76 -12.01 7.07
CA ILE A 28 1.20 -10.70 6.58
C ILE A 28 0.41 -10.29 5.34
N ARG A 29 0.15 -11.23 4.42
CA ARG A 29 -0.68 -10.99 3.23
C ARG A 29 -2.12 -10.63 3.61
N GLN A 30 -2.75 -11.41 4.50
CA GLN A 30 -4.12 -11.13 4.97
C GLN A 30 -4.23 -9.76 5.63
N PHE A 31 -3.24 -9.41 6.45
CA PHE A 31 -3.15 -8.09 7.06
C PHE A 31 -3.11 -6.98 6.00
N ALA A 32 -2.25 -7.12 4.99
CA ALA A 32 -2.06 -6.12 3.95
C ALA A 32 -3.32 -5.89 3.10
N ILE A 33 -4.12 -6.94 2.87
CA ILE A 33 -5.39 -6.86 2.14
C ILE A 33 -6.45 -6.07 2.92
N GLN A 34 -6.50 -6.26 4.23
CA GLN A 34 -7.57 -5.75 5.09
C GLN A 34 -7.32 -4.33 5.60
N LYS A 35 -6.09 -3.85 5.54
CA LYS A 35 -5.68 -2.58 6.17
C LYS A 35 -5.32 -1.53 5.12
N VAL A 36 -5.58 -0.28 5.48
CA VAL A 36 -5.13 0.89 4.71
C VAL A 36 -3.59 0.91 4.73
N PRO A 37 -2.90 1.03 3.57
CA PRO A 37 -1.45 1.01 3.53
C PRO A 37 -0.88 2.27 4.19
N VAL A 38 -0.19 2.10 5.32
CA VAL A 38 0.51 3.17 6.02
C VAL A 38 1.89 2.66 6.37
N LEU A 39 2.94 3.35 5.93
CA LEU A 39 4.31 2.84 6.04
C LEU A 39 4.67 2.46 7.48
N LYS A 40 4.42 3.32 8.47
CA LYS A 40 4.70 3.01 9.89
C LYS A 40 4.01 1.76 10.40
N MET A 41 2.84 1.41 9.86
CA MET A 41 2.09 0.23 10.27
C MET A 41 2.56 -1.04 9.56
N PHE A 42 3.07 -0.91 8.33
CA PHE A 42 3.56 -2.00 7.50
C PHE A 42 5.05 -2.28 7.70
N GLN A 43 5.82 -1.29 8.18
CA GLN A 43 7.28 -1.33 8.30
C GLN A 43 7.78 -2.60 9.00
N LYS A 44 7.24 -2.92 10.19
CA LYS A 44 7.62 -4.13 10.93
C LYS A 44 7.34 -5.43 10.18
N ARG A 45 6.29 -5.45 9.34
CA ARG A 45 5.96 -6.63 8.54
C ARG A 45 6.85 -6.73 7.31
N ILE A 46 7.23 -5.61 6.73
CA ILE A 46 8.20 -5.54 5.65
C ILE A 46 9.57 -6.05 6.14
N GLU A 47 10.04 -5.55 7.29
CA GLU A 47 11.27 -6.04 7.96
C GLU A 47 11.16 -7.55 8.23
N ARG A 48 10.01 -8.00 8.73
CA ARG A 48 9.79 -9.42 8.98
C ARG A 48 9.82 -10.28 7.72
N LEU A 49 9.27 -9.81 6.59
CA LEU A 49 9.38 -10.51 5.32
C LEU A 49 10.83 -10.60 4.83
N GLU A 50 11.65 -9.59 5.09
CA GLU A 50 13.07 -9.60 4.75
C GLU A 50 13.81 -10.68 5.57
N GLU A 51 13.53 -10.79 6.86
CA GLU A 51 14.05 -11.88 7.72
C GLU A 51 13.60 -13.26 7.24
N LEU A 52 12.31 -13.43 6.90
CA LEU A 52 11.77 -14.70 6.40
C LEU A 52 12.37 -15.10 5.06
N LEU A 53 12.66 -14.14 4.19
CA LEU A 53 13.33 -14.38 2.92
C LEU A 53 14.79 -14.83 3.13
N GLU A 54 15.49 -14.24 4.09
CA GLU A 54 16.85 -14.66 4.47
C GLU A 54 16.85 -16.09 5.01
N MET A 55 15.96 -16.40 5.96
CA MET A 55 15.77 -17.76 6.48
C MET A 55 15.44 -18.76 5.36
N GLN A 56 14.55 -18.40 4.41
CA GLN A 56 14.22 -19.25 3.28
C GLN A 56 15.44 -19.49 2.37
N ARG A 57 16.24 -18.47 2.09
CA ARG A 57 17.44 -18.58 1.25
C ARG A 57 18.50 -19.49 1.88
N ASP A 58 18.65 -19.44 3.20
CA ASP A 58 19.66 -20.21 3.92
C ASP A 58 19.27 -21.68 4.10
N LEU A 59 18.00 -21.93 4.49
CA LEU A 59 17.53 -23.27 4.84
C LEU A 59 16.88 -24.01 3.66
N PHE A 60 16.28 -23.28 2.71
CA PHE A 60 15.48 -23.83 1.60
C PHE A 60 15.82 -23.17 0.25
N PRO A 61 17.10 -23.13 -0.18
CA PRO A 61 17.53 -22.36 -1.36
C PRO A 61 16.84 -22.78 -2.67
N GLY A 62 16.40 -24.04 -2.78
CA GLY A 62 15.69 -24.56 -3.96
C GLY A 62 14.23 -24.11 -4.07
N GLU A 63 13.69 -23.43 -3.06
CA GLU A 63 12.26 -23.08 -2.96
C GLU A 63 11.99 -21.58 -3.03
N VAL A 64 13.05 -20.79 -3.14
CA VAL A 64 12.95 -19.34 -3.29
C VAL A 64 12.28 -19.05 -4.62
N VAL A 65 11.05 -18.54 -4.56
CA VAL A 65 10.31 -18.10 -5.74
C VAL A 65 10.88 -16.75 -6.18
N PRO A 66 11.39 -16.62 -7.42
CA PRO A 66 11.99 -15.40 -7.90
C PRO A 66 10.96 -14.27 -7.93
N CYS A 67 11.42 -13.06 -7.56
CA CYS A 67 10.62 -11.87 -7.76
C CYS A 67 10.35 -11.66 -9.25
N SER A 68 9.10 -11.38 -9.56
CA SER A 68 8.68 -10.98 -10.90
C SER A 68 8.69 -9.45 -11.03
N VAL A 69 8.52 -8.95 -12.25
CA VAL A 69 8.46 -7.50 -12.50
C VAL A 69 7.23 -6.91 -11.84
N LEU A 70 7.42 -5.87 -11.04
CA LEU A 70 6.32 -5.13 -10.42
C LEU A 70 5.41 -4.50 -11.48
N PRO A 71 4.10 -4.36 -11.19
CA PRO A 71 3.18 -3.72 -12.13
C PRO A 71 3.57 -2.26 -12.36
N VAL A 72 3.50 -1.83 -13.62
CA VAL A 72 3.65 -0.41 -13.97
C VAL A 72 2.38 0.32 -13.56
N LEU A 73 2.52 1.30 -12.67
CA LEU A 73 1.40 2.12 -12.18
C LEU A 73 1.08 3.26 -13.15
N VAL A 74 -0.20 3.65 -13.16
CA VAL A 74 -0.66 4.83 -13.89
C VAL A 74 -0.10 6.08 -13.19
N PRO A 75 0.63 6.96 -13.89
CA PRO A 75 1.17 8.17 -13.30
C PRO A 75 0.06 9.20 -13.03
N TYR A 76 0.33 10.14 -12.13
CA TYR A 76 -0.62 11.21 -11.74
C TYR A 76 -0.38 12.55 -12.46
N ASP A 77 0.43 12.56 -13.51
CA ASP A 77 0.83 13.77 -14.21
C ASP A 77 -0.27 14.27 -15.16
N HIS A 78 -0.54 15.59 -15.10
CA HIS A 78 -1.42 16.29 -16.05
C HIS A 78 -2.85 15.74 -16.21
N LEU A 79 -3.34 15.03 -15.20
CA LEU A 79 -4.68 14.45 -15.18
C LEU A 79 -5.75 15.44 -14.68
N SER A 80 -6.98 15.28 -15.16
CA SER A 80 -8.14 15.93 -14.54
C SER A 80 -8.37 15.36 -13.13
N LEU A 81 -9.15 16.06 -12.31
CA LEU A 81 -9.51 15.61 -10.98
C LEU A 81 -10.18 14.22 -11.00
N ALA A 82 -11.05 13.97 -11.96
CA ALA A 82 -11.69 12.67 -12.13
C ALA A 82 -10.67 11.59 -12.53
N ASP A 83 -9.77 11.91 -13.47
CA ASP A 83 -8.75 10.98 -13.94
C ASP A 83 -7.73 10.66 -12.84
N LEU A 84 -7.39 11.62 -11.98
CA LEU A 84 -6.51 11.42 -10.82
C LEU A 84 -7.07 10.36 -9.86
N PHE A 85 -8.33 10.49 -9.45
CA PHE A 85 -8.96 9.50 -8.58
C PHE A 85 -9.12 8.15 -9.29
N ASN A 86 -9.46 8.15 -10.57
CA ASN A 86 -9.54 6.91 -11.36
C ASN A 86 -8.19 6.19 -11.42
N ALA A 87 -7.09 6.89 -11.74
CA ALA A 87 -5.74 6.35 -11.73
C ALA A 87 -5.36 5.80 -10.36
N TYR A 88 -5.71 6.51 -9.28
CA TYR A 88 -5.47 6.05 -7.92
C TYR A 88 -6.18 4.74 -7.59
N TYR A 89 -7.46 4.60 -7.93
CA TYR A 89 -8.21 3.35 -7.72
C TYR A 89 -7.71 2.22 -8.61
N ILE A 90 -7.33 2.50 -9.86
CA ILE A 90 -6.69 1.53 -10.76
C ILE A 90 -5.41 0.99 -10.11
N ASN A 91 -4.49 1.88 -9.71
CA ASN A 91 -3.22 1.48 -9.09
C ASN A 91 -3.45 0.64 -7.83
N LYS A 92 -4.37 1.06 -6.94
CA LYS A 92 -4.73 0.29 -5.74
C LYS A 92 -5.23 -1.11 -6.06
N ASN A 93 -6.11 -1.22 -7.05
CA ASN A 93 -6.66 -2.51 -7.46
C ASN A 93 -5.60 -3.40 -8.10
N THR A 94 -4.75 -2.84 -8.96
CA THR A 94 -3.64 -3.56 -9.58
C THR A 94 -2.68 -4.12 -8.53
N LEU A 95 -2.27 -3.31 -7.55
CA LEU A 95 -1.39 -3.74 -6.48
C LEU A 95 -2.05 -4.82 -5.60
N LYS A 96 -3.34 -4.65 -5.23
CA LYS A 96 -4.08 -5.67 -4.46
C LYS A 96 -4.21 -6.98 -5.22
N GLN A 97 -4.54 -6.94 -6.51
CA GLN A 97 -4.62 -8.15 -7.34
C GLN A 97 -3.27 -8.87 -7.40
N ARG A 98 -2.17 -8.12 -7.53
CA ARG A 98 -0.83 -8.70 -7.53
C ARG A 98 -0.44 -9.30 -6.19
N LEU A 99 -0.80 -8.63 -5.09
CA LEU A 99 -0.62 -9.11 -3.73
C LEU A 99 -1.30 -10.46 -3.48
N PHE A 100 -2.49 -10.68 -4.05
CA PHE A 100 -3.19 -11.96 -3.99
C PHE A 100 -2.52 -13.07 -4.82
N ALA A 101 -1.91 -12.70 -5.94
CA ALA A 101 -1.37 -13.65 -6.91
C ALA A 101 0.09 -14.05 -6.62
N THR A 102 0.83 -13.29 -5.82
CA THR A 102 2.25 -13.57 -5.58
C THR A 102 2.45 -14.68 -4.55
N PHE A 103 3.44 -15.53 -4.81
CA PHE A 103 3.97 -16.54 -3.88
C PHE A 103 5.41 -16.23 -3.44
N SER A 104 6.01 -15.16 -3.97
CA SER A 104 7.37 -14.74 -3.62
C SER A 104 7.34 -13.83 -2.41
N ILE A 105 8.12 -14.17 -1.37
CA ILE A 105 8.28 -13.35 -0.16
C ILE A 105 8.91 -12.00 -0.52
N GLU A 106 9.88 -12.01 -1.44
CA GLU A 106 10.54 -10.81 -1.97
C GLU A 106 9.55 -9.89 -2.70
N GLU A 107 8.76 -10.45 -3.62
CA GLU A 107 7.74 -9.68 -4.34
C GLU A 107 6.67 -9.14 -3.39
N LEU A 108 6.24 -9.94 -2.41
CA LEU A 108 5.30 -9.50 -1.39
C LEU A 108 5.83 -8.26 -0.64
N SER A 109 7.08 -8.29 -0.18
CA SER A 109 7.72 -7.15 0.49
C SER A 109 7.74 -5.90 -0.39
N LEU A 110 8.12 -6.06 -1.66
CA LEU A 110 8.12 -4.95 -2.63
C LEU A 110 6.73 -4.40 -2.90
N LEU A 111 5.71 -5.25 -3.02
CA LEU A 111 4.32 -4.82 -3.20
C LEU A 111 3.79 -4.04 -1.99
N LEU A 112 4.17 -4.43 -0.75
CA LEU A 112 3.80 -3.66 0.44
C LEU A 112 4.41 -2.26 0.43
N LYS A 113 5.67 -2.14 0.01
CA LYS A 113 6.36 -0.84 -0.17
C LYS A 113 5.66 -0.01 -1.24
N GLU A 114 5.35 -0.60 -2.39
CA GLU A 114 4.69 0.07 -3.51
C GLU A 114 3.27 0.54 -3.16
N MET A 115 2.50 -0.27 -2.41
CA MET A 115 1.19 0.14 -1.87
C MET A 115 1.30 1.36 -0.98
N CYS A 116 2.29 1.39 -0.09
CA CYS A 116 2.55 2.53 0.77
C CYS A 116 2.95 3.77 -0.05
N GLU A 117 3.83 3.62 -1.03
CA GLU A 117 4.31 4.75 -1.85
C GLU A 117 3.22 5.31 -2.78
N ASN A 118 2.35 4.46 -3.35
CA ASN A 118 1.21 4.90 -4.16
C ASN A 118 0.25 5.80 -3.35
N GLU A 119 -0.11 5.38 -2.13
CA GLU A 119 -0.92 6.18 -1.21
C GLU A 119 -0.27 7.52 -0.88
N LYS A 120 1.03 7.51 -0.56
CA LYS A 120 1.81 8.72 -0.24
C LYS A 120 1.90 9.66 -1.44
N THR A 121 2.21 9.14 -2.62
CA THR A 121 2.37 9.92 -3.86
C THR A 121 1.06 10.60 -4.22
N PHE A 122 -0.05 9.87 -4.17
CA PHE A 122 -1.37 10.44 -4.44
C PHE A 122 -1.76 11.50 -3.40
N ALA A 123 -1.55 11.21 -2.11
CA ALA A 123 -1.87 12.13 -1.03
C ALA A 123 -1.09 13.46 -1.11
N ASN A 124 0.17 13.42 -1.55
CA ASN A 124 1.03 14.61 -1.68
C ASN A 124 0.53 15.59 -2.76
N LEU A 125 -0.34 15.17 -3.67
CA LEU A 125 -1.00 16.08 -4.61
C LEU A 125 -1.88 17.12 -3.91
N PHE A 126 -2.23 16.88 -2.65
CA PHE A 126 -3.13 17.73 -1.85
C PHE A 126 -2.41 18.51 -0.76
N ASP A 127 -1.08 18.62 -0.79
CA ASP A 127 -0.24 19.27 0.23
C ASP A 127 -0.64 20.71 0.60
N PHE A 128 -1.37 21.38 -0.28
CA PHE A 128 -1.94 22.72 -0.09
C PHE A 128 -3.16 22.76 0.83
N LEU A 129 -3.73 21.61 1.22
CA LEU A 129 -4.89 21.55 2.11
C LEU A 129 -4.48 21.64 3.58
N GLU A 130 -5.25 22.41 4.34
CA GLU A 130 -5.18 22.41 5.80
C GLU A 130 -5.83 21.14 6.37
N ILE A 131 -5.12 20.47 7.27
CA ILE A 131 -5.56 19.21 7.88
C ILE A 131 -6.15 19.48 9.25
N ASP A 132 -7.27 18.85 9.53
CA ASP A 132 -7.82 18.72 10.88
C ASP A 132 -7.30 17.41 11.50
N GLU A 133 -6.61 17.50 12.63
CA GLU A 133 -6.03 16.34 13.34
C GLU A 133 -7.09 15.34 13.83
N GLN A 134 -8.37 15.72 13.86
CA GLN A 134 -9.47 14.85 14.29
C GLN A 134 -9.97 13.86 13.22
N LEU A 135 -9.40 13.88 12.01
CA LEU A 135 -9.82 12.97 10.93
C LEU A 135 -9.43 11.51 11.17
N ILE A 136 -10.42 10.63 11.10
CA ILE A 136 -10.22 9.17 11.17
C ILE A 136 -9.62 8.67 9.85
N VAL A 137 -8.34 8.30 9.88
CA VAL A 137 -7.60 7.82 8.69
C VAL A 137 -7.81 6.35 8.37
N SER A 138 -8.25 5.55 9.35
CA SER A 138 -8.33 4.09 9.28
C SER A 138 -9.56 3.55 8.54
N LYS A 139 -10.47 4.44 8.11
CA LYS A 139 -11.68 4.07 7.38
C LYS A 139 -11.70 4.78 6.03
N GLU A 140 -11.68 4.01 4.97
CA GLU A 140 -11.85 4.53 3.61
C GLU A 140 -13.34 4.87 3.36
N PRO A 141 -13.63 5.94 2.61
CA PRO A 141 -14.98 6.23 2.14
C PRO A 141 -15.41 5.23 1.06
N ASP A 142 -16.72 5.16 0.80
CA ASP A 142 -17.22 4.36 -0.31
C ASP A 142 -16.75 4.96 -1.66
N PRO A 143 -16.22 4.15 -2.59
CA PRO A 143 -15.80 4.65 -3.91
C PRO A 143 -16.93 5.34 -4.70
N MET A 144 -18.18 4.92 -4.53
CA MET A 144 -19.33 5.55 -5.18
C MET A 144 -19.59 6.94 -4.60
N ASP A 145 -19.51 7.11 -3.28
CA ASP A 145 -19.65 8.42 -2.63
C ASP A 145 -18.59 9.42 -3.15
N ILE A 146 -17.36 8.94 -3.36
CA ILE A 146 -16.28 9.75 -3.93
C ILE A 146 -16.55 10.08 -5.40
N HIS A 147 -17.03 9.12 -6.18
CA HIS A 147 -17.38 9.34 -7.57
C HIS A 147 -18.51 10.38 -7.73
N GLU A 148 -19.56 10.28 -6.91
CA GLU A 148 -20.64 11.27 -6.87
C GLU A 148 -20.13 12.66 -6.47
N ALA A 149 -19.24 12.73 -5.47
CA ALA A 149 -18.63 13.99 -5.06
C ALA A 149 -17.72 14.59 -6.14
N ILE A 150 -16.99 13.78 -6.92
CA ILE A 150 -16.22 14.26 -8.07
C ILE A 150 -17.16 14.84 -9.14
N LYS A 151 -18.29 14.17 -9.40
CA LYS A 151 -19.30 14.67 -10.34
C LYS A 151 -19.89 16.01 -9.87
N GLU A 152 -20.24 16.15 -8.59
CA GLU A 152 -20.71 17.41 -8.02
C GLU A 152 -19.64 18.53 -8.13
N ALA A 153 -18.36 18.20 -7.92
CA ALA A 153 -17.26 19.15 -8.12
C ALA A 153 -17.15 19.59 -9.60
N SER A 154 -17.32 18.65 -10.53
CA SER A 154 -17.36 18.92 -11.96
C SER A 154 -18.52 19.85 -12.34
N ASP A 155 -19.71 19.65 -11.77
CA ASP A 155 -20.87 20.55 -11.99
C ASP A 155 -20.61 21.97 -11.48
N LYS A 156 -19.75 22.11 -10.47
CA LYS A 156 -19.22 23.39 -9.95
C LYS A 156 -18.03 23.94 -10.74
N LYS A 157 -17.70 23.35 -11.89
CA LYS A 157 -16.55 23.70 -12.75
C LYS A 157 -15.19 23.52 -12.09
N ILE A 158 -15.06 22.55 -11.19
CA ILE A 158 -13.80 22.18 -10.54
C ILE A 158 -13.31 20.90 -11.22
N HIS A 159 -12.35 21.03 -12.14
CA HIS A 159 -11.88 19.91 -12.97
C HIS A 159 -10.41 19.57 -12.78
N THR A 160 -9.61 20.45 -12.17
CA THR A 160 -8.17 20.27 -12.00
C THR A 160 -7.73 20.51 -10.56
N LEU A 161 -6.53 20.08 -10.18
CA LEU A 161 -5.96 20.41 -8.86
C LEU A 161 -5.81 21.92 -8.64
N ALA A 162 -5.55 22.68 -9.72
CA ALA A 162 -5.51 24.14 -9.64
C ALA A 162 -6.88 24.72 -9.27
N ASP A 163 -7.97 24.19 -9.83
CA ASP A 163 -9.33 24.59 -9.48
C ASP A 163 -9.67 24.25 -8.03
N VAL A 164 -9.27 23.05 -7.57
CA VAL A 164 -9.44 22.57 -6.19
C VAL A 164 -8.75 23.52 -5.21
N LYS A 165 -7.51 23.94 -5.51
CA LYS A 165 -6.73 24.88 -4.71
C LYS A 165 -7.39 26.27 -4.63
N ASN A 166 -7.94 26.75 -5.74
CA ASN A 166 -8.58 28.06 -5.80
C ASN A 166 -10.02 28.08 -5.25
N ASN A 167 -10.68 26.92 -5.15
CA ASN A 167 -12.10 26.81 -4.80
C ASN A 167 -12.35 25.80 -3.67
N THR A 168 -11.40 25.64 -2.74
CA THR A 168 -11.48 24.63 -1.68
C THR A 168 -12.77 24.72 -0.85
N ASN A 169 -13.28 25.93 -0.62
CA ASN A 169 -14.53 26.19 0.11
C ASN A 169 -15.81 25.79 -0.65
N LYS A 170 -15.73 25.48 -1.94
CA LYS A 170 -16.86 25.03 -2.78
C LYS A 170 -16.87 23.53 -3.01
N LEU A 171 -15.81 22.82 -2.60
CA LEU A 171 -15.70 21.38 -2.76
C LEU A 171 -16.80 20.66 -1.99
N PRO A 172 -17.36 19.59 -2.54
CA PRO A 172 -18.23 18.70 -1.81
C PRO A 172 -17.52 18.17 -0.56
N PHE A 173 -18.24 18.14 0.57
CA PHE A 173 -17.66 17.79 1.86
C PHE A 173 -16.98 16.41 1.84
N THR A 174 -17.60 15.42 1.20
CA THR A 174 -17.06 14.06 1.07
C THR A 174 -15.70 14.05 0.38
N LEU A 175 -15.57 14.78 -0.73
CA LEU A 175 -14.33 14.85 -1.50
C LEU A 175 -13.22 15.59 -0.74
N LEU A 176 -13.55 16.73 -0.15
CA LEU A 176 -12.60 17.49 0.67
C LEU A 176 -12.13 16.67 1.88
N LYS A 177 -13.05 15.96 2.54
CA LYS A 177 -12.74 15.10 3.66
C LYS A 177 -11.79 13.97 3.26
N GLU A 178 -12.00 13.36 2.10
CA GLU A 178 -11.12 12.28 1.60
C GLU A 178 -9.73 12.79 1.26
N MET A 179 -9.62 13.92 0.55
CA MET A 179 -8.31 14.52 0.25
C MET A 179 -7.53 14.85 1.52
N LYS A 180 -8.20 15.41 2.55
CA LYS A 180 -7.59 15.67 3.86
C LYS A 180 -7.23 14.39 4.60
N ARG A 181 -8.05 13.34 4.52
CA ARG A 181 -7.76 12.02 5.10
C ARG A 181 -6.49 11.43 4.50
N LEU A 182 -6.38 11.44 3.17
CA LEU A 182 -5.21 10.97 2.43
C LEU A 182 -3.97 11.77 2.80
N LEU A 183 -4.07 13.10 2.85
CA LEU A 183 -2.94 13.94 3.26
C LEU A 183 -2.53 13.71 4.72
N LEU A 184 -3.48 13.49 5.62
CA LEU A 184 -3.16 13.12 7.01
C LEU A 184 -2.49 11.75 7.06
N LEU A 185 -2.88 10.82 6.18
CA LEU A 185 -2.25 9.52 6.01
C LEU A 185 -0.77 9.69 5.61
N SER A 186 -0.46 10.54 4.62
CA SER A 186 0.91 10.75 4.14
C SER A 186 1.84 11.35 5.20
N LYS A 187 1.31 12.18 6.11
CA LYS A 187 2.07 12.69 7.27
C LYS A 187 2.38 11.64 8.34
N LYS A 188 1.73 10.48 8.28
CA LYS A 188 2.01 9.34 9.17
C LYS A 188 3.05 8.37 8.59
N TYR A 189 3.69 8.73 7.47
CA TYR A 189 4.86 8.03 6.94
C TYR A 189 6.12 8.39 7.72
#